data_AF-A0AAV0WEB0-F1
#
_entry.id   AF-A0AAV0WEB0-F1
#
_cell.length_a   1.000
_cell.length_b   1.000
_cell.length_c   1.000
_cell.angle_alpha   90.00
_cell.angle_beta   90.00
_cell.angle_gamma   90.00
#
_symmetry.space_group_name_H-M   'P 1'
#
loop_
_entity.id
_entity.type
_entity.pdbx_description
1 polymer ?
#
loop_
_entity_poly.entity_id
_entity_poly.type
_entity_poly.pdbx_seq_one_letter_code
_entity_poly.pdbx_strand_id
1 'polypeptide(L)'
;MYNTPERSQTLAQEQRNALSMKSAFNYQSEIDYLNIKALQIGPMTILCPKCHAKKWKDETSGLCCANGKVVLQQFEDLPELIKSLIDNSHTLSKHFFDNSRRGIILCFK
;
A
#
# COMPACT_ATOMS: atom_id res chain seq x y z
N MET A 1 -7.66 -37.48 -18.19
CA MET A 1 -7.50 -36.19 -17.49
C MET A 1 -8.85 -35.84 -16.89
N TYR A 2 -9.10 -36.24 -15.64
CA TYR A 2 -10.40 -36.01 -15.00
C TYR A 2 -10.36 -34.67 -14.29
N ASN A 3 -11.13 -33.70 -14.80
CA ASN A 3 -11.49 -32.51 -14.01
C ASN A 3 -12.54 -32.96 -12.99
N THR A 4 -12.16 -32.98 -11.70
CA THR A 4 -13.05 -33.35 -10.60
C THR A 4 -13.95 -32.17 -10.20
N PRO A 5 -15.28 -32.37 -10.05
CA PRO A 5 -16.24 -31.32 -9.67
C PRO A 5 -15.93 -30.60 -8.36
N GLU A 6 -15.26 -31.27 -7.43
CA GLU A 6 -14.90 -30.74 -6.10
C GLU A 6 -13.99 -29.52 -6.18
N ARG A 7 -12.99 -29.52 -7.08
CA ARG A 7 -12.06 -28.39 -7.23
C ARG A 7 -12.75 -27.12 -7.74
N SER A 8 -13.76 -27.29 -8.59
CA SER A 8 -14.57 -26.18 -9.09
C SER A 8 -15.50 -25.62 -8.01
N GLN A 9 -16.01 -26.46 -7.12
CA GLN A 9 -16.86 -26.07 -6.01
C GLN A 9 -16.09 -25.33 -4.91
N THR A 10 -14.85 -25.76 -4.61
CA THR A 10 -13.98 -25.07 -3.64
C THR A 10 -13.57 -23.68 -4.13
N LEU A 11 -13.16 -23.53 -5.40
CA LEU A 11 -12.82 -22.24 -5.99
C LEU A 11 -13.99 -21.24 -5.95
N ALA A 12 -15.20 -21.72 -6.22
CA ALA A 12 -16.40 -20.88 -6.15
C ALA A 12 -16.72 -20.45 -4.71
N GLN A 13 -16.48 -21.32 -3.72
CA GLN A 13 -16.66 -20.98 -2.31
C GLN A 13 -15.58 -20.00 -1.82
N GLU A 14 -14.32 -20.19 -2.20
CA GLU A 14 -13.20 -19.28 -1.90
C GLU A 14 -13.47 -17.88 -2.47
N GLN A 15 -13.94 -17.79 -3.72
CA GLN A 15 -14.33 -16.50 -4.31
C GLN A 15 -15.47 -15.83 -3.52
N ARG A 16 -16.50 -16.59 -3.12
CA ARG A 16 -17.58 -16.05 -2.28
C ARG A 16 -17.06 -15.57 -0.92
N ASN A 17 -16.17 -16.33 -0.30
CA ASN A 17 -15.56 -15.96 0.97
C ASN A 17 -14.73 -14.68 0.83
N ALA A 18 -13.93 -14.56 -0.23
CA ALA A 18 -13.09 -13.40 -0.49
C ALA A 18 -13.89 -12.12 -0.77
N LEU A 19 -15.02 -12.26 -1.47
CA LEU A 19 -15.93 -11.16 -1.82
C LEU A 19 -16.95 -10.84 -0.72
N SER A 20 -16.96 -11.59 0.37
CA SER A 20 -17.79 -11.29 1.54
C SER A 20 -17.37 -9.96 2.15
N MET A 21 -18.32 -9.12 2.56
CA MET A 21 -18.00 -7.86 3.27
C MET A 21 -17.18 -8.05 4.55
N LYS A 22 -17.18 -9.27 5.12
CA LYS A 22 -16.40 -9.62 6.31
C LYS A 22 -14.99 -10.14 5.99
N SER A 23 -14.63 -10.32 4.73
CA SER A 23 -13.32 -10.89 4.34
C SER A 23 -12.16 -10.04 4.85
N ALA A 24 -12.32 -8.71 4.92
CA ALA A 24 -11.35 -7.80 5.50
C ALA A 24 -11.06 -8.05 6.99
N PHE A 25 -12.04 -8.58 7.73
CA PHE A 25 -11.92 -8.88 9.17
C PHE A 25 -11.60 -10.35 9.46
N ASN A 26 -11.72 -11.22 8.45
CA ASN A 26 -11.48 -12.65 8.56
C ASN A 26 -10.62 -13.13 7.38
N TYR A 27 -9.36 -12.70 7.39
CA TYR A 27 -8.40 -13.04 6.35
C TYR A 27 -8.09 -14.55 6.38
N GLN A 28 -8.20 -15.20 5.22
CA GLN A 28 -7.88 -16.61 5.01
C GLN A 28 -6.67 -16.73 4.08
N SER A 29 -5.52 -17.22 4.58
CA SER A 29 -4.26 -17.29 3.83
C SER A 29 -4.29 -18.21 2.61
N GLU A 30 -5.27 -19.09 2.54
CA GLU A 30 -5.42 -20.10 1.49
C GLU A 30 -6.02 -19.50 0.21
N ILE A 31 -6.66 -18.33 0.32
CA ILE A 31 -7.28 -17.64 -0.80
C ILE A 31 -6.22 -16.78 -1.50
N ASP A 32 -6.09 -16.98 -2.81
CA ASP A 32 -5.28 -16.12 -3.65
C ASP A 32 -6.01 -14.82 -4.02
N TYR A 33 -6.04 -13.87 -3.08
CA TYR A 33 -6.70 -12.57 -3.26
C TYR A 33 -6.09 -11.75 -4.42
N LEU A 34 -4.81 -11.98 -4.76
CA LEU A 34 -4.13 -11.24 -5.83
C LEU A 34 -4.74 -11.55 -7.19
N ASN A 35 -5.23 -12.77 -7.40
CA ASN A 35 -5.84 -13.16 -8.66
C ASN A 35 -7.35 -12.84 -8.76
N ILE A 36 -7.95 -12.28 -7.69
CA ILE A 36 -9.36 -11.88 -7.68
C ILE A 36 -9.50 -10.47 -8.24
N LYS A 37 -9.90 -10.35 -9.52
CA LYS A 37 -10.05 -9.06 -10.22
C LYS A 37 -10.92 -8.04 -9.49
N ALA A 38 -11.99 -8.48 -8.82
CA ALA A 38 -12.89 -7.59 -8.10
C ALA A 38 -12.28 -6.96 -6.83
N LEU A 39 -11.16 -7.50 -6.33
CA LEU A 39 -10.42 -6.95 -5.18
C LEU A 39 -9.23 -6.09 -5.62
N GLN A 40 -9.02 -5.94 -6.93
CA GLN A 40 -7.97 -5.08 -7.46
C GLN A 40 -8.39 -3.62 -7.34
N ILE A 41 -7.81 -2.92 -6.38
CA ILE A 41 -8.04 -1.49 -6.12
C ILE A 41 -7.55 -0.62 -7.31
N GLY A 42 -6.58 -1.14 -8.06
CA GLY A 42 -6.01 -0.47 -9.24
C GLY A 42 -4.96 0.60 -8.88
N PRO A 43 -4.50 1.37 -9.89
CA PRO A 43 -3.46 2.35 -9.70
C PRO A 43 -3.99 3.66 -9.09
N MET A 44 -3.14 4.33 -8.33
CA MET A 44 -3.44 5.60 -7.69
C MET A 44 -3.11 6.77 -8.65
N THR A 45 -4.00 7.03 -9.61
CA THR A 45 -3.77 7.98 -10.71
C THR A 45 -4.48 9.31 -10.57
N ILE A 46 -5.47 9.40 -9.67
CA ILE A 46 -6.28 10.61 -9.54
C ILE A 46 -5.63 11.52 -8.51
N LEU A 47 -5.55 12.82 -8.77
CA LEU A 47 -5.09 13.80 -7.78
C LEU A 47 -6.29 14.42 -7.07
N CYS A 48 -6.21 14.54 -5.75
CA CYS A 48 -7.17 15.29 -4.97
C CYS A 48 -7.03 16.79 -5.27
N PRO A 49 -8.10 17.50 -5.67
CA PRO A 49 -8.01 18.92 -6.01
C PRO A 49 -7.72 19.84 -4.82
N LYS A 50 -7.84 19.32 -3.58
CA LYS A 50 -7.65 20.11 -2.35
C LYS A 50 -6.25 19.97 -1.78
N CYS A 51 -5.76 18.74 -1.62
CA CYS A 51 -4.45 18.45 -1.03
C CYS A 51 -3.40 17.95 -2.03
N HIS A 52 -3.76 17.77 -3.30
CA HIS A 52 -2.89 17.20 -4.34
C HIS A 52 -2.35 15.80 -4.05
N ALA A 53 -2.86 15.12 -3.02
CA ALA A 53 -2.56 13.72 -2.77
C ALA A 53 -3.10 12.85 -3.91
N LYS A 54 -2.32 11.83 -4.30
CA LYS A 54 -2.81 10.79 -5.20
C LYS A 54 -3.88 9.96 -4.47
N LYS A 55 -4.93 9.57 -5.20
CA LYS A 55 -6.07 8.79 -4.71
C LYS A 55 -6.49 7.74 -5.74
N TRP A 56 -7.21 6.71 -5.29
CA TRP A 56 -7.82 5.75 -6.20
C TRP A 56 -9.11 6.29 -6.82
N LYS A 57 -9.50 5.73 -7.96
CA LYS A 57 -10.70 6.13 -8.70
C LYS A 57 -11.97 6.01 -7.84
N ASP A 58 -12.09 4.90 -7.12
CA ASP A 58 -13.26 4.54 -6.33
C ASP A 58 -13.07 4.83 -4.82
N GLU A 59 -12.06 5.65 -4.47
CA GLU A 59 -11.82 6.07 -3.09
C GLU A 59 -12.90 7.06 -2.62
N THR A 60 -13.45 6.83 -1.43
CA THR A 60 -14.42 7.73 -0.79
C THR A 60 -13.85 9.13 -0.65
N SER A 61 -14.65 10.14 -1.00
CA SER A 61 -14.28 11.55 -0.87
C SER A 61 -13.86 11.87 0.57
N GLY A 62 -12.68 12.49 0.71
CA GLY A 62 -12.21 12.98 2.00
C GLY A 62 -11.33 12.02 2.79
N LEU A 63 -11.10 10.78 2.34
CA LEU A 63 -10.09 9.90 2.94
C LEU A 63 -8.69 10.55 3.00
N CYS A 64 -8.30 11.24 1.94
CA CYS A 64 -7.00 11.90 1.85
C CYS A 64 -6.83 13.23 2.64
N CYS A 65 -7.90 13.98 2.93
CA CYS A 65 -7.77 15.32 3.52
C CYS A 65 -8.99 15.80 4.32
N ALA A 66 -9.90 14.90 4.70
CA ALA A 66 -11.19 15.23 5.33
C ALA A 66 -11.93 16.35 4.58
N ASN A 67 -11.97 16.25 3.25
CA ASN A 67 -12.53 17.26 2.34
C ASN A 67 -11.86 18.64 2.44
N GLY A 68 -10.54 18.68 2.60
CA GLY A 68 -9.73 19.89 2.68
C GLY A 68 -9.62 20.49 4.07
N LYS A 69 -10.14 19.81 5.09
CA LYS A 69 -9.94 20.21 6.50
C LYS A 69 -8.52 19.93 6.97
N VAL A 70 -7.85 18.94 6.37
CA VAL A 70 -6.44 18.65 6.62
C VAL A 70 -5.63 19.20 5.45
N VAL A 71 -4.81 20.21 5.75
CA VAL A 71 -3.81 20.75 4.82
C VAL A 71 -2.47 20.14 5.22
N LEU A 72 -1.93 19.26 4.39
CA LEU A 72 -0.56 18.80 4.55
C LEU A 72 0.36 19.94 4.15
N GLN A 73 1.22 20.38 5.07
CA GLN A 73 2.28 21.31 4.70
C GLN A 73 3.18 20.65 3.65
N GLN A 74 3.55 21.43 2.64
CA GLN A 74 4.53 20.97 1.66
C GLN A 74 5.86 20.82 2.42
N PHE A 75 6.44 19.62 2.36
CA PHE A 75 7.74 19.39 2.96
C PHE A 75 8.75 20.33 2.33
N GLU A 76 9.53 21.01 3.17
CA GLU A 76 10.67 21.77 2.68
C GLU A 76 11.62 20.83 1.93
N ASP A 77 12.29 21.40 0.93
CA ASP A 77 13.30 20.67 0.20
C ASP A 77 14.34 20.11 1.17
N LEU A 78 14.56 18.80 1.08
CA LEU A 78 15.49 18.14 1.95
C LEU A 78 16.89 18.78 1.80
N PRO A 79 17.61 19.09 2.89
CA PRO A 79 18.95 19.67 2.81
C PRO A 79 19.86 18.85 1.89
N GLU A 80 20.69 19.54 1.12
CA GLU A 80 21.55 18.94 0.08
C GLU A 80 22.41 17.79 0.61
N LEU A 81 22.93 17.94 1.83
CA LEU A 81 23.69 16.89 2.50
C LEU A 81 22.88 15.59 2.62
N ILE A 82 21.62 15.67 3.05
CA ILE A 82 20.77 14.49 3.21
C ILE A 82 20.37 13.92 1.84
N LYS A 83 20.12 14.77 0.83
CA LYS A 83 19.89 14.32 -0.56
C LYS A 83 21.09 13.49 -1.06
N SER A 84 22.31 14.00 -0.91
CA SER A 84 23.53 13.28 -1.33
C SER A 84 23.80 11.98 -0.55
N LEU A 85 23.37 11.92 0.72
CA LEU A 85 23.44 10.70 1.53
C LEU A 85 22.44 9.63 1.07
N ILE A 86 21.23 10.03 0.66
CA ILE A 86 20.18 9.12 0.20
C ILE A 86 20.48 8.63 -1.23
N ASP A 87 20.99 9.50 -2.09
CA ASP A 87 21.30 9.20 -3.50
C ASP A 87 22.60 8.38 -3.68
N ASN A 88 23.23 7.96 -2.59
CA ASN A 88 24.51 7.24 -2.56
C ASN A 88 25.68 7.98 -3.24
N SER A 89 25.58 9.29 -3.41
CA SER A 89 26.62 10.12 -4.03
C SER A 89 27.64 10.64 -3.01
N HIS A 90 27.31 10.63 -1.72
CA HIS A 90 28.20 11.06 -0.65
C HIS A 90 29.02 9.91 -0.05
N THR A 91 30.24 10.18 0.40
CA THR A 91 31.15 9.17 0.99
C THR A 91 30.58 8.52 2.27
N LEU A 92 29.78 9.28 3.02
CA LEU A 92 29.10 8.83 4.24
C LEU A 92 27.80 8.06 3.99
N SER A 93 27.34 7.92 2.74
CA SER A 93 26.04 7.29 2.42
C SER A 93 25.93 5.87 2.97
N LYS A 94 26.99 5.07 2.82
CA LYS A 94 27.04 3.69 3.34
C LYS A 94 26.87 3.65 4.87
N HIS A 95 27.63 4.50 5.57
CA HIS A 95 27.54 4.62 7.02
C HIS A 95 26.16 5.12 7.49
N PHE A 96 25.59 6.07 6.75
CA PHE A 96 24.25 6.59 7.01
C PHE A 96 23.18 5.49 6.90
N PHE A 97 23.20 4.67 5.85
CA PHE A 97 22.26 3.56 5.71
C PHE A 97 22.48 2.45 6.74
N ASP A 98 23.74 2.09 7.02
CA ASP A 98 24.06 1.07 8.02
C ASP A 98 23.60 1.48 9.43
N ASN A 99 23.73 2.76 9.78
CA ASN A 99 23.25 3.29 11.05
C ASN A 99 21.72 3.48 11.08
N SER A 100 21.11 3.95 9.98
CA SER A 100 19.66 4.13 9.88
C SER A 100 18.91 2.80 10.00
N ARG A 101 19.47 1.71 9.44
CA ARG A 101 18.90 0.35 9.60
C ARG A 101 18.94 -0.13 11.05
N ARG A 102 19.97 0.24 11.81
CA ARG A 102 20.05 -0.08 13.25
C ARG A 102 19.00 0.66 14.07
N GLY A 103 18.72 1.92 13.75
CA GLY A 103 17.67 2.70 14.42
C GLY A 103 16.24 2.23 14.11
N ILE A 104 15.96 1.87 12.85
CA ILE A 104 14.63 1.41 12.43
C ILE A 104 14.28 0.04 13.02
N ILE A 105 15.25 -0.89 13.13
CA ILE A 105 15.01 -2.20 13.77
C ILE A 105 14.64 -2.06 15.26
N LEU A 106 15.13 -1.02 15.94
CA LEU A 106 14.82 -0.78 17.36
C LEU A 106 13.45 -0.12 17.59
N CYS A 107 12.80 0.46 16.57
CA CYS A 107 11.46 1.03 16.70
C CYS A 107 10.33 0.00 16.48
N PHE A 108 10.67 -1.20 16.00
CA PHE A 108 9.71 -2.29 15.74
C PHE A 108 9.94 -3.51 16.63
N LYS A 109 10.57 -3.33 17.79
CA LYS A 109 10.72 -4.38 18.80
C LYS A 109 10.18 -3.91 20.15
#